data_AF-A0A453C6V3-F1
#
_entry.id   AF-A0A453C6V3-F1
#
_cell.length_a   1.000
_cell.length_b   1.000
_cell.length_c   1.000
_cell.angle_alpha   90.00
_cell.angle_beta   90.00
_cell.angle_gamma   90.00
#
_symmetry.space_group_name_H-M   'P 1'
#
loop_
_entity.id
_entity.type
_entity.pdbx_description
1 polymer ?
#
loop_
_entity_poly.entity_id
_entity_poly.type
_entity_poly.pdbx_seq_one_letter_code
_entity_poly.pdbx_strand_id
1 'polypeptide(L)'
;LFLCPVSRVVWRTVGSLLGTDCCPNSVWQYYAWVYSFLPGLDKVYTVGLVAICWAIWLARNWATFEFKWINSPFEIVFTACAFLMYWAGLQKPEIGEIVKKGAEMLKENTTQMMLLCGPLVPAGDGSDGN
;
A
#
# COMPACT_ATOMS: atom_id res chain seq x y z
N LEU A 1 -15.81 5.17 -2.69
CA LEU A 1 -14.33 5.04 -2.63
C LEU A 1 -13.78 4.61 -1.26
N PHE A 2 -14.45 4.95 -0.14
CA PHE A 2 -14.08 4.44 1.20
C PHE A 2 -15.05 3.37 1.73
N LEU A 3 -16.32 3.40 1.30
CA LEU A 3 -17.38 2.51 1.80
C LEU A 3 -17.50 1.16 1.06
N CYS A 4 -16.85 0.99 -0.09
CA CYS A 4 -16.88 -0.27 -0.83
C CYS A 4 -16.13 -1.38 -0.07
N PRO A 5 -16.53 -2.66 -0.20
CA PRO A 5 -15.82 -3.77 0.45
C PRO A 5 -14.34 -3.81 0.06
N VAL A 6 -14.06 -3.68 -1.24
CA VAL A 6 -12.69 -3.64 -1.79
C VAL A 6 -11.88 -2.49 -1.21
N SER A 7 -12.45 -1.29 -1.12
CA SER A 7 -11.73 -0.15 -0.55
C SER A 7 -11.45 -0.32 0.93
N ARG A 8 -12.39 -0.89 1.70
CA ARG A 8 -12.17 -1.17 3.13
C ARG A 8 -11.03 -2.15 3.35
N VAL A 9 -10.92 -3.18 2.51
CA VAL A 9 -9.81 -4.14 2.60
C VAL A 9 -8.49 -3.44 2.29
N VAL A 10 -8.41 -2.65 1.21
CA VAL A 10 -7.19 -1.90 0.85
C VAL A 10 -6.78 -0.93 1.95
N TRP A 11 -7.72 -0.16 2.49
CA TRP A 11 -7.44 0.79 3.58
C TRP A 11 -7.00 0.09 4.86
N ARG A 12 -7.55 -1.09 5.18
CA ARG A 12 -7.05 -1.90 6.29
C ARG A 12 -5.65 -2.44 6.04
N THR A 13 -5.35 -2.91 4.84
CA THR A 13 -4.00 -3.39 4.51
C THR A 13 -2.98 -2.25 4.62
N VAL A 14 -3.28 -1.06 4.07
CA VAL A 14 -2.44 0.14 4.24
C VAL A 14 -2.32 0.54 5.71
N GLY A 15 -3.42 0.43 6.47
CA GLY A 15 -3.46 0.50 7.93
C GLY A 15 -2.39 -0.35 8.60
N SER A 16 -2.48 -1.66 8.37
CA SER A 16 -1.57 -2.66 8.94
C SER A 16 -0.11 -2.42 8.54
N LEU A 17 0.14 -1.99 7.30
CA LEU A 17 1.50 -1.71 6.79
C LEU A 17 2.15 -0.49 7.45
N LEU A 18 1.34 0.44 7.96
CA LEU A 18 1.79 1.60 8.73
C LEU A 18 1.72 1.33 10.24
N GLY A 19 1.37 0.12 10.66
CA GLY A 19 1.34 -0.31 12.06
C GLY A 19 0.10 0.13 12.83
N THR A 20 -1.03 0.35 12.15
CA THR A 20 -2.26 0.80 12.83
C THR A 20 -3.50 0.05 12.34
N ASP A 21 -4.42 -0.27 13.25
CA ASP A 21 -5.68 -0.94 12.94
C ASP A 21 -6.80 0.04 12.48
N CYS A 22 -6.48 1.33 12.37
CA CYS A 22 -7.45 2.36 12.04
C CYS A 22 -7.77 2.39 10.54
N CYS A 23 -9.02 2.09 10.19
CA CYS A 23 -9.50 2.20 8.82
C CYS A 23 -10.10 3.60 8.58
N PRO A 24 -9.52 4.45 7.71
CA PRO A 24 -10.08 5.77 7.41
C PRO A 24 -11.45 5.63 6.73
N ASN A 25 -12.49 6.15 7.36
CA ASN A 25 -13.84 6.22 6.82
C ASN A 25 -14.11 7.52 6.04
N SER A 26 -13.20 8.50 6.15
CA SER A 26 -13.28 9.77 5.44
C SER A 26 -11.90 10.24 4.98
N VAL A 27 -11.89 11.10 3.95
CA VAL A 27 -10.68 11.77 3.45
C VAL A 27 -10.01 12.57 4.56
N TRP A 28 -10.79 13.18 5.47
CA TRP A 28 -10.27 13.92 6.60
C TRP A 28 -9.53 13.04 7.61
N GLN A 29 -10.06 11.85 7.90
CA GLN A 29 -9.37 10.87 8.73
C GLN A 29 -8.07 10.39 8.08
N TYR A 30 -8.04 10.22 6.75
CA TYR A 30 -6.81 9.92 6.03
C TYR A 30 -5.76 11.02 6.23
N TYR A 31 -6.09 12.29 5.99
CA TYR A 31 -5.14 13.39 6.15
C TYR A 31 -4.64 13.53 7.59
N ALA A 32 -5.51 13.43 8.60
CA ALA A 32 -5.09 13.46 10.01
C ALA A 32 -4.14 12.30 10.36
N TRP A 33 -4.39 11.12 9.79
CA TRP A 33 -3.59 9.93 10.01
C TRP A 33 -2.21 10.08 9.35
N VAL A 34 -2.14 10.42 8.06
CA VAL A 34 -0.86 10.59 7.36
C VAL A 34 -0.06 11.79 7.92
N TYR A 35 -0.71 12.85 8.39
CA TYR A 35 -0.05 13.94 9.09
C TYR A 35 0.64 13.48 10.39
N SER A 36 0.05 12.52 11.10
CA SER A 36 0.61 11.98 12.33
C SER A 36 1.80 11.03 12.08
N PHE A 37 1.76 10.25 10.99
CA PHE A 37 2.80 9.26 10.67
C PHE A 37 3.94 9.81 9.81
N LEU A 38 3.67 10.79 8.95
CA LEU A 38 4.65 11.38 8.04
C LEU A 38 4.64 12.92 8.09
N PRO A 39 4.94 13.56 9.24
CA PRO A 39 4.89 15.01 9.36
C PRO A 39 5.85 15.68 8.36
N GLY A 40 5.35 16.63 7.57
CA GLY A 40 6.13 17.40 6.59
C GLY A 40 6.02 16.94 5.12
N LEU A 41 5.21 15.92 4.83
CA LEU A 41 4.93 15.43 3.47
C LEU A 41 3.57 15.93 2.90
N ASP A 42 3.19 17.16 3.21
CA ASP A 42 1.90 17.78 2.83
C ASP A 42 1.52 17.58 1.35
N LYS A 43 2.50 17.73 0.45
CA LYS A 43 2.31 17.58 -1.01
C LYS A 43 2.20 16.12 -1.45
N VAL A 44 2.81 15.21 -0.70
CA VAL A 44 2.86 13.77 -1.03
C VAL A 44 1.60 13.05 -0.55
N TYR A 45 0.92 13.56 0.49
CA TYR A 45 -0.32 12.96 0.99
C TYR A 45 -1.39 12.85 -0.10
N THR A 46 -1.55 13.91 -0.89
CA THR A 46 -2.53 13.91 -1.99
C THR A 46 -2.10 12.96 -3.11
N VAL A 47 -0.80 12.87 -3.42
CA VAL A 47 -0.25 11.92 -4.41
C VAL A 47 -0.49 10.47 -3.94
N GLY A 48 -0.24 10.18 -2.66
CA GLY A 48 -0.56 8.91 -1.99
C GLY A 48 -2.04 8.54 -2.10
N LEU A 49 -2.91 9.49 -1.75
CA LEU A 49 -4.35 9.30 -1.82
C LEU A 49 -4.80 9.00 -3.26
N VAL A 50 -4.39 9.81 -4.24
CA VAL A 50 -4.78 9.62 -5.64
C VAL A 50 -4.26 8.28 -6.17
N ALA A 51 -3.07 7.83 -5.78
CA ALA A 51 -2.51 6.55 -6.22
C ALA A 51 -3.35 5.37 -5.71
N ILE A 52 -3.76 5.40 -4.43
CA ILE A 52 -4.65 4.39 -3.83
C ILE A 52 -6.04 4.46 -4.47
N CYS A 53 -6.57 5.66 -4.71
CA CYS A 53 -7.84 5.85 -5.40
C CYS A 53 -7.81 5.24 -6.80
N TRP A 54 -6.71 5.45 -7.52
CA TRP A 54 -6.50 4.96 -8.87
C TRP A 54 -6.37 3.43 -8.89
N ALA A 55 -5.62 2.85 -7.96
CA ALA A 55 -5.50 1.40 -7.81
C ALA A 55 -6.87 0.74 -7.52
N ILE A 56 -7.70 1.33 -6.65
CA ILE A 56 -9.06 0.84 -6.36
C ILE A 56 -9.96 0.96 -7.59
N TRP A 57 -9.86 2.05 -8.34
CA TRP A 57 -10.64 2.25 -9.56
C TRP A 57 -10.25 1.23 -10.64
N LEU A 58 -8.95 1.03 -10.87
CA LEU A 58 -8.42 0.06 -11.84
C LEU A 58 -8.85 -1.36 -11.48
N ALA A 59 -8.72 -1.74 -10.20
CA ALA A 59 -9.20 -2.99 -9.64
C ALA A 59 -10.70 -3.23 -9.93
N ARG A 60 -11.54 -2.21 -9.75
CA ARG A 60 -12.98 -2.29 -10.08
C ARG A 60 -13.22 -2.40 -11.58
N ASN A 61 -12.45 -1.68 -12.39
CA ASN A 61 -12.60 -1.67 -13.83
C ASN A 61 -12.22 -3.04 -14.43
N TRP A 62 -11.11 -3.64 -13.95
CA TRP A 62 -10.73 -5.01 -14.33
C TRP A 62 -11.76 -6.07 -13.94
N ALA A 63 -12.33 -5.99 -12.73
CA ALA A 63 -13.37 -6.92 -12.31
C ALA A 63 -14.64 -6.80 -13.18
N THR A 64 -14.94 -5.59 -13.68
CA THR A 64 -16.15 -5.31 -14.47
C THR A 64 -15.96 -5.63 -15.97
N PHE A 65 -14.78 -5.36 -16.53
CA PHE A 65 -14.50 -5.52 -17.96
C PHE A 65 -13.83 -6.85 -18.32
N GLU A 66 -12.90 -7.33 -17.49
CA GLU A 66 -12.13 -8.56 -17.78
C GLU A 66 -12.60 -9.76 -16.96
N PHE A 67 -13.60 -9.60 -16.06
CA PHE A 67 -14.04 -10.61 -15.09
C PHE A 67 -12.89 -11.22 -14.27
N LYS A 68 -11.73 -10.55 -14.20
CA LYS A 68 -10.61 -10.94 -13.36
C LYS A 68 -10.87 -10.48 -11.94
N TRP A 69 -11.15 -11.45 -11.08
CA TRP A 69 -11.27 -11.21 -9.65
C TRP A 69 -9.88 -10.99 -9.06
N ILE A 70 -9.78 -10.00 -8.18
CA ILE A 70 -8.56 -9.71 -7.44
C ILE A 70 -8.36 -10.87 -6.46
N ASN A 71 -7.34 -11.70 -6.70
CA ASN A 71 -7.07 -12.88 -5.88
C ASN A 71 -6.49 -12.51 -4.52
N SER A 72 -5.81 -11.36 -4.43
CA SER A 72 -5.15 -10.91 -3.22
C SER A 72 -5.23 -9.40 -3.03
N PRO A 73 -5.57 -8.90 -1.83
CA PRO A 73 -5.57 -7.47 -1.55
C PRO A 73 -4.19 -6.83 -1.69
N PHE A 74 -3.12 -7.64 -1.62
CA PHE A 74 -1.75 -7.19 -1.83
C PHE A 74 -1.49 -6.73 -3.28
N GLU A 75 -2.18 -7.28 -4.29
CA GLU A 75 -2.03 -6.84 -5.69
C GLU A 75 -2.41 -5.37 -5.87
N ILE A 76 -3.44 -4.92 -5.16
CA ILE A 76 -3.89 -3.52 -5.20
C ILE A 76 -2.83 -2.62 -4.56
N VAL A 77 -2.20 -3.09 -3.48
CA VAL A 77 -1.11 -2.36 -2.81
C VAL A 77 0.13 -2.28 -3.70
N PHE A 78 0.54 -3.39 -4.33
CA PHE A 78 1.64 -3.37 -5.30
C PHE A 78 1.35 -2.45 -6.49
N THR A 79 0.12 -2.43 -6.97
CA THR A 79 -0.33 -1.51 -8.03
C THR A 79 -0.22 -0.07 -7.57
N ALA A 80 -0.67 0.26 -6.34
CA ALA A 80 -0.51 1.58 -5.77
C ALA A 80 0.97 1.98 -5.62
N CYS A 81 1.85 1.06 -5.18
CA CYS A 81 3.29 1.28 -5.10
C CYS A 81 3.89 1.57 -6.50
N ALA A 82 3.47 0.85 -7.53
CA ALA A 82 3.92 1.08 -8.90
C ALA A 82 3.51 2.48 -9.41
N PHE A 83 2.29 2.92 -9.11
CA PHE A 83 1.85 4.29 -9.42
C PHE A 83 2.64 5.34 -8.65
N LEU A 84 2.95 5.11 -7.38
CA LEU A 84 3.79 6.02 -6.60
C LEU A 84 5.21 6.14 -7.15
N MET A 85 5.83 5.01 -7.53
CA MET A 85 7.14 4.99 -8.20
C MET A 85 7.11 5.74 -9.54
N TYR A 86 6.05 5.54 -10.33
CA TYR A 86 5.88 6.23 -11.60
C TYR A 86 5.70 7.75 -11.40
N TRP A 87 4.89 8.16 -10.43
CA TRP A 87 4.65 9.56 -10.13
C TRP A 87 5.81 10.25 -9.42
N ALA A 88 6.65 9.50 -8.70
CA ALA A 88 7.89 10.01 -8.12
C ALA A 88 8.81 10.60 -9.20
N GLY A 89 8.92 9.94 -10.36
CA GLY A 89 9.69 10.45 -11.50
C GLY A 89 9.10 11.71 -12.15
N LEU A 90 7.82 12.02 -11.87
CA LEU A 90 7.13 13.21 -12.36
C LEU A 90 7.22 14.41 -11.38
N GLN A 91 7.66 14.18 -10.14
CA GLN A 91 7.81 15.23 -9.13
C GLN A 91 9.18 15.91 -9.21
N LYS A 92 9.32 17.05 -8.53
CA LYS A 92 10.62 17.69 -8.29
C LYS A 92 11.56 16.68 -7.60
N PRO A 93 12.88 16.69 -7.88
CA PRO A 93 13.81 15.66 -7.43
C PRO A 93 13.78 15.41 -5.91
N GLU A 94 13.69 16.46 -5.09
CA GLU A 94 13.57 16.31 -3.62
C GLU A 94 12.29 15.58 -3.19
N ILE A 95 11.16 15.89 -3.82
CA ILE A 95 9.86 15.25 -3.50
C ILE A 95 9.79 13.85 -4.11
N GLY A 96 10.36 13.67 -5.30
CA GLY A 96 10.43 12.39 -6.01
C GLY A 96 11.20 11.34 -5.20
N GLU A 97 12.35 11.69 -4.65
CA GLU A 97 13.12 10.77 -3.79
C GLU A 97 12.35 10.38 -2.52
N ILE A 98 11.62 11.32 -1.92
CA ILE A 98 10.77 11.04 -0.75
C ILE A 98 9.62 10.08 -1.11
N VAL A 99 8.94 10.33 -2.23
CA VAL A 99 7.85 9.46 -2.71
C VAL A 99 8.38 8.07 -3.06
N LYS A 100 9.54 8.00 -3.72
CA LYS A 100 10.20 6.74 -4.09
C LYS A 100 10.56 5.92 -2.85
N LYS A 101 11.21 6.55 -1.87
CA LYS A 101 11.54 5.90 -0.59
C LYS A 101 10.28 5.40 0.14
N GLY A 102 9.21 6.20 0.15
CA GLY A 102 7.93 5.79 0.71
C GLY A 102 7.30 4.59 -0.01
N ALA A 103 7.38 4.55 -1.34
CA ALA A 103 6.89 3.44 -2.14
C ALA A 103 7.72 2.15 -1.94
N GLU A 104 9.04 2.28 -1.81
CA GLU A 104 9.95 1.17 -1.51
C GLU A 104 9.66 0.57 -0.12
N MET A 105 9.53 1.42 0.92
CA MET A 105 9.17 0.97 2.27
C MET A 105 7.79 0.28 2.29
N LEU A 106 6.81 0.84 1.57
CA LEU A 106 5.47 0.22 1.49
C LEU A 106 5.53 -1.14 0.78
N LYS A 107 6.32 -1.25 -0.29
CA LYS A 107 6.54 -2.51 -1.02
C LYS A 107 7.23 -3.55 -0.14
N GLU A 108 8.24 -3.16 0.61
CA GLU A 108 8.98 -4.05 1.51
C GLU A 108 8.09 -4.55 2.65
N ASN A 109 7.36 -3.66 3.33
CA ASN A 109 6.37 -4.05 4.35
C ASN A 109 5.29 -4.97 3.79
N THR A 110 4.83 -4.73 2.57
CA THR A 110 3.83 -5.59 1.89
C THR A 110 4.39 -6.97 1.61
N THR A 111 5.64 -7.04 1.17
CA THR A 111 6.33 -8.32 0.90
C THR A 111 6.55 -9.09 2.20
N GLN A 112 6.99 -8.42 3.28
CA GLN A 112 7.14 -9.03 4.61
C GLN A 112 5.81 -9.57 5.15
N MET A 113 4.73 -8.78 5.03
CA MET A 113 3.39 -9.22 5.46
C MET A 113 2.86 -10.38 4.61
N MET A 114 3.18 -10.41 3.31
CA MET A 114 2.86 -11.54 2.43
C MET A 114 3.65 -12.80 2.80
N LEU A 115 4.92 -12.68 3.22
CA LEU A 115 5.73 -13.79 3.70
C LEU A 115 5.20 -14.35 5.04
N LEU A 116 4.78 -13.48 5.96
CA LEU A 116 4.14 -13.88 7.22
C LEU A 116 2.78 -14.56 7.02
N CYS A 117 2.06 -14.21 5.95
CA CYS A 117 0.81 -14.87 5.55
C CYS A 117 1.03 -16.08 4.63
N GLY A 118 2.27 -16.39 4.22
CA GLY A 118 2.62 -17.61 3.50
C GLY A 118 2.77 -18.82 4.44
N PRO A 119 2.82 -20.07 3.93
CA PRO A 119 3.13 -21.20 4.78
C PRO A 119 4.50 -20.97 5.41
N LEU A 120 4.61 -21.14 6.74
CA LEU A 120 5.86 -21.14 7.49
C LEU A 120 6.92 -21.91 6.69
N VAL A 121 7.87 -21.18 6.10
CA VAL A 121 9.12 -21.80 5.68
C VAL A 121 9.75 -22.28 6.98
N PRO A 122 9.91 -23.59 7.21
CA PRO A 122 10.58 -24.07 8.39
C PRO A 122 11.97 -23.43 8.35
N ALA A 123 12.32 -22.69 9.41
CA ALA A 123 13.67 -22.23 9.60
C ALA A 123 14.58 -23.45 9.40
N GLY A 124 15.47 -23.36 8.40
CA GLY A 124 16.50 -24.36 8.20
C GLY A 124 17.27 -24.49 9.49
N ASP A 125 17.04 -25.58 10.21
CA ASP A 125 17.88 -26.00 11.32
C ASP A 125 19.18 -26.51 10.70
N GLY A 126 20.13 -25.59 10.58
CA GLY A 126 21.50 -25.89 10.24
C GLY A 126 22.29 -26.09 11.51
N SER A 127 22.69 -27.36 11.71
CA SER A 127 23.89 -27.80 12.44
C SER A 127 23.77 -27.96 13.95
N ASP A 128 23.92 -29.21 14.41
CA ASP A 128 24.96 -29.53 15.38
C ASP A 128 25.44 -30.97 15.20
N GLY A 129 26.76 -31.13 15.16
CA GLY A 129 27.43 -32.39 14.85
C GLY A 129 27.51 -33.35 16.03
N ASN A 130 27.67 -34.63 15.68
CA ASN A 130 28.63 -35.56 16.27
C ASN A 130 28.81 -36.77 15.34
#